data_AF-A0A8J6BEA9-F1
#
_entry.id   AF-A0A8J6BEA9-F1
#
_cell.length_a   1.000
_cell.length_b   1.000
_cell.length_c   1.000
_cell.angle_alpha   90.00
_cell.angle_beta   90.00
_cell.angle_gamma   90.00
#
_symmetry.space_group_name_H-M   'P 1'
#
loop_
_entity.id
_entity.type
_entity.pdbx_description
1 polymer ?
#
loop_
_entity_poly.entity_id
_entity_poly.type
_entity_poly.pdbx_seq_one_letter_code
_entity_poly.pdbx_strand_id
1 'polypeptide(L)'
;FISLIAENYERLEADKKKQVQKKQRYVGPTIRYHSVAMPLITDITVKEENVDVEGLEQEQTGDSTAPPLSKCSRTFITFSDDEGFERVFPRNKVKLPVRELCPVTHKPAQYRDPITDIPYYNARSFKIIREAYKKYITAHGLPNAAMAAASMGPTTTQDTSQRNTRQKIVIKQSVPTT
;
A
#
# COMPACT_ATOMS: atom_id res chain seq x y z
N PHE A 1 13.19 59.31 -46.61
CA PHE A 1 12.92 58.89 -45.22
C PHE A 1 11.62 58.10 -45.10
N ILE A 2 10.46 58.63 -45.52
CA ILE A 2 9.16 57.94 -45.43
C ILE A 2 9.08 56.64 -46.25
N SER A 3 9.59 56.63 -47.48
CA SER A 3 9.61 55.42 -48.33
C SER A 3 10.43 54.27 -47.72
N LEU A 4 11.55 54.59 -47.05
CA LEU A 4 12.40 53.59 -46.41
C LEU A 4 11.72 52.98 -45.17
N ILE A 5 10.91 53.77 -44.46
CA ILE A 5 10.09 53.30 -43.33
C ILE A 5 8.97 52.36 -43.84
N ALA A 6 8.33 52.70 -44.96
CA ALA A 6 7.27 51.89 -45.56
C ALA A 6 7.80 50.53 -46.06
N GLU A 7 8.93 50.52 -46.74
CA GLU A 7 9.59 49.26 -47.16
C GLU A 7 10.00 48.40 -45.97
N ASN A 8 10.52 49.01 -44.90
CA ASN A 8 10.88 48.26 -43.69
C ASN A 8 9.64 47.69 -42.99
N TYR A 9 8.54 48.45 -42.95
CA TYR A 9 7.27 47.99 -42.38
C TYR A 9 6.69 46.81 -43.17
N GLU A 10 6.73 46.86 -44.50
CA GLU A 10 6.25 45.77 -45.36
C GLU A 10 7.08 44.49 -45.18
N ARG A 11 8.41 44.62 -45.04
CA ARG A 11 9.29 43.48 -44.72
C ARG A 11 8.96 42.88 -43.34
N LEU A 12 8.77 43.71 -42.32
CA LEU A 12 8.41 43.26 -40.97
C LEU A 12 7.02 42.57 -40.92
N GLU A 13 6.04 43.10 -41.67
CA GLU A 13 4.71 42.47 -41.86
C GLU A 13 4.81 41.10 -42.56
N ALA A 14 5.65 41.00 -43.59
CA ALA A 14 5.87 39.75 -44.31
C ALA A 14 6.55 38.68 -43.44
N ASP A 15 7.50 39.07 -42.58
CA ASP A 15 8.21 38.14 -41.70
C ASP A 15 7.36 37.68 -40.52
N LYS A 16 6.50 38.56 -39.98
CA LYS A 16 5.51 38.21 -38.95
C LYS A 16 4.49 37.17 -39.44
N LYS A 17 4.08 37.25 -40.71
CA LYS A 17 3.17 36.27 -41.34
C LYS A 17 3.84 34.92 -41.61
N LYS A 18 5.17 34.89 -41.74
CA LYS A 18 5.96 33.65 -41.96
C LYS A 18 6.31 32.93 -40.66
N GLN A 19 6.20 33.60 -39.52
CA GLN A 19 6.47 32.97 -38.22
C GLN A 19 5.29 32.11 -37.76
N VAL A 20 5.18 30.93 -38.36
CA VAL A 20 4.28 29.88 -37.87
C VAL A 20 4.84 29.37 -36.55
N GLN A 21 4.07 29.47 -35.47
CA GLN A 21 4.44 28.86 -34.19
C GLN A 21 4.59 27.35 -34.40
N LYS A 22 5.83 26.87 -34.49
CA LYS A 22 6.11 25.44 -34.52
C LYS A 22 5.78 24.91 -33.14
N LYS A 23 4.65 24.19 -33.02
CA LYS A 23 4.34 23.46 -31.79
C LYS A 23 5.48 22.47 -31.54
N GLN A 24 6.26 22.73 -30.50
CA GLN A 24 7.31 21.82 -30.07
C GLN A 24 6.65 20.47 -29.80
N ARG A 25 7.08 19.42 -30.51
CA ARG A 25 6.59 18.08 -30.23
C ARG A 25 7.20 17.61 -28.91
N TYR A 26 6.34 17.13 -28.02
CA TYR A 26 6.77 16.45 -26.81
C TYR A 26 7.38 15.10 -27.20
N VAL A 27 8.60 14.83 -26.73
CA VAL A 27 9.37 13.61 -27.06
C VAL A 27 9.65 12.76 -25.80
N GLY A 28 8.87 12.95 -24.73
CA GLY A 28 9.07 12.24 -23.46
C GLY A 28 8.10 11.07 -23.24
N PRO A 29 8.32 10.30 -22.17
CA PRO A 29 7.35 9.33 -21.68
C PRO A 29 5.99 10.00 -21.44
N THR A 30 4.92 9.41 -21.97
CA THR A 30 3.59 9.99 -21.91
C THR A 30 2.65 9.10 -21.11
N ILE A 31 1.86 9.70 -20.24
CA ILE A 31 0.76 9.05 -19.53
C ILE A 31 -0.55 9.52 -20.17
N ARG A 32 -1.33 8.58 -20.69
CA ARG A 32 -2.63 8.86 -21.34
C ARG A 32 -3.77 8.38 -20.46
N TYR A 33 -4.78 9.22 -20.34
CA TYR A 33 -6.02 8.93 -19.63
C TYR A 33 -7.15 8.82 -20.64
N HIS A 34 -7.94 7.75 -20.56
CA HIS A 34 -9.16 7.62 -21.34
C HIS A 34 -10.29 7.05 -20.48
N SER A 35 -11.42 7.73 -20.46
CA SER A 35 -12.64 7.26 -19.80
C SER A 35 -13.66 6.83 -20.84
N VAL A 36 -14.21 5.63 -20.68
CA VAL A 36 -15.25 5.08 -21.57
C VAL A 36 -16.51 4.77 -20.75
N ALA A 37 -17.68 4.84 -21.39
CA ALA A 37 -18.93 4.38 -20.80
C ALA A 37 -18.99 2.86 -20.87
N MET A 38 -19.10 2.21 -19.71
CA MET A 38 -19.24 0.76 -19.57
C MET A 38 -20.59 0.41 -18.93
N PRO A 39 -21.11 -0.79 -19.18
CA PRO A 39 -22.28 -1.28 -18.45
C PRO A 39 -21.93 -1.48 -16.96
N LEU A 40 -22.81 -1.03 -16.07
CA LEU A 40 -22.76 -1.24 -14.64
C LEU A 40 -23.19 -2.69 -14.38
N ILE A 41 -22.22 -3.53 -14.04
CA ILE A 41 -22.45 -4.90 -13.63
C ILE A 41 -22.87 -4.84 -12.15
N THR A 42 -24.16 -4.99 -11.87
CA THR A 42 -24.69 -4.99 -10.50
C THR A 42 -24.61 -6.34 -9.80
N ASP A 43 -24.29 -7.42 -10.52
CA ASP A 43 -24.44 -8.77 -9.99
C ASP A 43 -23.12 -9.55 -10.01
N ILE A 44 -22.28 -9.33 -9.00
CA ILE A 44 -21.38 -10.38 -8.49
C ILE A 44 -22.12 -11.05 -7.32
N THR A 45 -23.31 -11.58 -7.59
CA THR A 45 -23.86 -12.61 -6.72
C THR A 45 -23.22 -13.93 -7.16
N VAL A 46 -22.50 -14.55 -6.24
CA VAL A 46 -21.91 -15.87 -6.35
C VAL A 46 -23.02 -16.86 -6.70
N LYS A 47 -23.27 -17.11 -7.99
CA LYS A 47 -24.02 -18.30 -8.42
C LYS A 47 -22.99 -19.40 -8.65
N GLU A 48 -22.83 -20.23 -7.63
CA GLU A 48 -22.27 -21.57 -7.77
C GLU A 48 -23.00 -22.26 -8.92
N GLU A 49 -22.22 -22.63 -9.92
CA GLU A 49 -22.59 -23.48 -11.04
C GLU A 49 -23.02 -24.86 -10.52
N ASN A 50 -24.32 -25.08 -10.37
CA ASN A 50 -24.88 -26.41 -10.42
C ASN A 50 -25.31 -26.64 -11.87
N VAL A 51 -24.52 -27.44 -12.59
CA VAL A 51 -24.84 -27.96 -13.92
C VAL A 51 -26.03 -28.91 -13.74
N ASP A 52 -27.21 -28.51 -14.17
CA ASP A 52 -28.33 -29.45 -14.37
C ASP A 52 -28.45 -29.74 -15.87
N VAL A 53 -28.46 -31.03 -16.19
CA VAL A 53 -28.35 -31.59 -17.54
C VAL A 53 -29.73 -32.13 -17.92
N GLU A 54 -30.46 -31.37 -18.75
CA GLU A 54 -31.55 -31.78 -19.67
C GLU A 54 -32.24 -30.46 -20.10
N GLY A 55 -32.27 -30.02 -21.36
CA GLY A 55 -32.70 -30.74 -22.57
C GLY A 55 -34.10 -30.27 -22.93
N LEU A 56 -34.25 -29.35 -23.90
CA LEU A 56 -35.27 -29.33 -24.96
C LEU A 56 -35.39 -27.95 -25.64
N GLU A 57 -35.48 -28.02 -26.96
CA GLU A 57 -35.47 -26.94 -27.95
C GLU A 57 -36.82 -26.21 -27.98
N GLN A 58 -36.82 -24.87 -28.01
CA GLN A 58 -37.95 -24.12 -28.58
C GLN A 58 -37.48 -22.77 -29.13
N GLU A 59 -37.47 -22.65 -30.45
CA GLU A 59 -37.45 -21.35 -31.15
C GLU A 59 -38.77 -20.62 -30.93
N GLN A 60 -38.72 -19.31 -30.61
CA GLN A 60 -39.47 -18.23 -31.30
C GLN A 60 -39.40 -16.89 -30.53
N THR A 61 -38.98 -15.85 -31.27
CA THR A 61 -39.40 -14.44 -31.26
C THR A 61 -40.17 -13.87 -30.05
N GLY A 62 -39.66 -12.76 -29.48
CA GLY A 62 -40.48 -11.87 -28.63
C GLY A 62 -39.70 -10.75 -27.97
N ASP A 63 -39.99 -9.52 -28.37
CA ASP A 63 -39.56 -8.26 -27.77
C ASP A 63 -39.79 -8.25 -26.24
N SER A 64 -38.75 -7.96 -25.46
CA SER A 64 -38.86 -7.80 -24.00
C SER A 64 -37.79 -6.84 -23.52
N THR A 65 -38.23 -5.61 -23.29
CA THR A 65 -37.60 -4.51 -22.56
C THR A 65 -36.57 -4.99 -21.54
N ALA A 66 -35.30 -5.03 -21.94
CA ALA A 66 -34.20 -5.19 -21.00
C ALA A 66 -34.23 -4.00 -20.03
N PRO A 67 -34.08 -4.22 -18.70
CA PRO A 67 -33.92 -3.13 -17.76
C PRO A 67 -32.74 -2.26 -18.25
N PRO A 68 -32.79 -0.91 -18.10
CA PRO A 68 -31.69 -0.07 -18.52
C PRO A 68 -30.46 -0.55 -17.78
N LEU A 69 -29.57 -1.23 -18.51
CA LEU A 69 -28.27 -1.65 -18.01
C LEU A 69 -27.57 -0.35 -17.65
N SER A 70 -27.65 0.02 -16.37
CA SER A 70 -27.16 1.29 -15.86
C SER A 70 -25.71 1.43 -16.32
N LYS A 71 -25.26 2.63 -16.67
CA LYS A 71 -23.92 2.83 -17.24
C LYS A 71 -23.00 3.40 -16.15
N CYS A 72 -21.77 2.93 -16.08
CA CYS A 72 -20.71 3.50 -15.25
C CYS A 72 -19.57 4.03 -16.13
N SER A 73 -18.81 4.99 -15.64
CA SER A 73 -17.55 5.37 -16.29
C SER A 73 -16.44 4.41 -15.86
N ARG A 74 -15.65 3.94 -16.83
CA ARG A 74 -14.41 3.21 -16.55
C ARG A 74 -13.24 4.02 -17.06
N THR A 75 -12.31 4.32 -16.16
CA THR A 75 -11.10 5.09 -16.46
C THR A 75 -9.93 4.14 -16.64
N PHE A 76 -9.20 4.30 -17.75
CA PHE A 76 -7.98 3.57 -18.06
C PHE A 76 -6.81 4.55 -18.13
N ILE A 77 -5.69 4.12 -17.56
CA ILE A 77 -4.43 4.87 -17.56
C ILE A 77 -3.42 4.04 -18.33
N THR A 78 -2.87 4.60 -19.40
CA THR A 78 -1.88 3.95 -20.25
C THR A 78 -0.56 4.68 -20.14
N PHE A 79 0.49 3.94 -19.80
CA PHE A 79 1.87 4.42 -19.77
C PHE A 79 2.54 4.02 -21.07
N SER A 80 3.36 4.91 -21.65
CA SER A 80 4.19 4.56 -22.80
C SER A 80 5.44 3.76 -22.42
N ASP A 81 5.87 3.88 -21.17
CA ASP A 81 7.12 3.34 -20.65
C ASP A 81 6.88 2.67 -19.30
N ASP A 82 7.50 1.51 -19.12
CA ASP A 82 7.36 0.65 -17.94
C ASP A 82 8.09 1.26 -16.74
N GLU A 83 9.19 1.99 -16.93
CA GLU A 83 9.90 2.66 -15.83
C GLU A 83 9.02 3.74 -15.18
N GLY A 84 8.27 4.48 -16.01
CA GLY A 84 7.27 5.44 -15.55
C GLY A 84 6.15 4.77 -14.77
N PHE A 85 5.70 3.60 -15.20
CA PHE A 85 4.69 2.81 -14.48
C PHE A 85 5.22 2.36 -13.11
N GLU A 86 6.40 1.75 -13.04
CA GLU A 86 6.98 1.27 -11.78
C GLU A 86 7.26 2.39 -10.78
N ARG A 87 7.64 3.58 -11.27
CA ARG A 87 7.86 4.76 -10.43
C ARG A 87 6.57 5.30 -9.81
N VAL A 88 5.47 5.29 -10.57
CA VAL A 88 4.15 5.80 -10.12
C VAL A 88 3.39 4.75 -9.32
N PHE A 89 3.57 3.47 -9.63
CA PHE A 89 3.00 2.33 -8.93
C PHE A 89 4.10 1.41 -8.39
N PRO A 90 4.80 1.82 -7.32
CA PRO A 90 5.84 0.98 -6.73
C PRO A 90 5.26 -0.36 -6.31
N ARG A 91 5.80 -1.47 -6.83
CA ARG A 91 5.42 -2.84 -6.45
C ARG A 91 5.88 -3.24 -5.05
N ASN A 92 6.30 -2.28 -4.23
CA ASN A 92 6.72 -2.51 -2.87
C ASN A 92 5.51 -3.07 -2.11
N LYS A 93 5.52 -4.39 -1.89
CA LYS A 93 4.56 -5.07 -1.01
C LYS A 93 4.72 -4.42 0.35
N VAL A 94 3.80 -3.51 0.69
CA VAL A 94 3.76 -2.93 2.04
C VAL A 94 3.62 -4.12 2.97
N LYS A 95 4.63 -4.34 3.81
CA LYS A 95 4.57 -5.41 4.80
C LYS A 95 3.41 -5.05 5.71
N LEU A 96 2.30 -5.79 5.58
CA LEU A 96 1.18 -5.62 6.48
C LEU A 96 1.71 -5.79 7.91
N PRO A 97 1.29 -4.94 8.86
CA PRO A 97 1.65 -5.12 10.26
C PRO A 97 1.33 -6.57 10.67
N VAL A 98 2.37 -7.36 10.93
CA VAL A 98 2.22 -8.76 11.31
C VAL A 98 1.62 -8.77 12.71
N ARG A 99 0.38 -9.26 12.81
CA ARG A 99 -0.24 -9.49 14.12
C ARG A 99 0.33 -10.78 14.68
N GLU A 100 1.06 -10.65 15.78
CA GLU A 100 1.59 -11.80 16.50
C GLU A 100 0.44 -12.64 17.06
N LEU A 101 0.57 -13.95 17.00
CA LEU A 101 -0.48 -14.86 17.48
C LEU A 101 -0.15 -15.34 18.89
N CYS A 102 -1.18 -15.41 19.72
CA CYS A 102 -1.08 -15.99 21.06
C CYS A 102 -0.79 -17.50 20.97
N PRO A 103 0.27 -18.03 21.59
CA PRO A 103 0.58 -19.46 21.53
C PRO A 103 -0.49 -20.37 22.16
N VAL A 104 -1.31 -19.85 23.08
CA VAL A 104 -2.34 -20.63 23.77
C VAL A 104 -3.64 -20.72 22.96
N THR A 105 -4.02 -19.62 22.30
CA THR A 105 -5.35 -19.50 21.66
C THR A 105 -5.29 -19.34 20.15
N HIS A 106 -4.10 -19.17 19.57
CA HIS A 106 -3.85 -18.88 18.15
C HIS A 106 -4.60 -17.66 17.59
N LYS A 107 -5.15 -16.82 18.48
CA LYS A 107 -5.79 -15.55 18.12
C LYS A 107 -4.75 -14.44 18.02
N PRO A 108 -5.00 -13.39 17.23
CA PRO A 108 -4.17 -12.19 17.24
C PRO A 108 -4.00 -11.66 18.66
N ALA A 109 -2.77 -11.50 19.11
CA ALA A 109 -2.47 -11.04 20.45
C ALA A 109 -2.81 -9.56 20.62
N GLN A 110 -3.31 -9.21 21.80
CA GLN A 110 -3.64 -7.83 22.16
C GLN A 110 -2.51 -7.20 23.00
N TYR A 111 -1.74 -8.03 23.72
CA TYR A 111 -0.69 -7.60 24.64
C TYR A 111 0.50 -8.57 24.62
N ARG A 112 1.62 -8.16 25.22
CA ARG A 112 2.81 -8.99 25.50
C ARG A 112 3.08 -9.05 27.00
N ASP A 113 3.57 -10.19 27.46
CA ASP A 113 3.96 -10.38 28.86
C ASP A 113 5.33 -9.72 29.13
N PRO A 114 5.46 -8.77 30.09
CA PRO A 114 6.70 -8.03 30.32
C PRO A 114 7.92 -8.86 30.77
N ILE A 115 7.73 -10.11 31.22
CA ILE A 115 8.86 -10.96 31.65
C ILE A 115 9.21 -12.00 30.59
N THR A 116 8.20 -12.66 30.01
CA THR A 116 8.46 -13.72 29.02
C THR A 116 8.52 -13.21 27.59
N ASP A 117 8.07 -11.98 27.35
CA ASP A 117 7.93 -11.35 26.03
C ASP A 117 7.03 -12.16 25.07
N ILE A 118 6.15 -13.01 25.62
CA ILE A 118 5.22 -13.85 24.84
C ILE A 118 3.93 -13.06 24.55
N PRO A 119 3.49 -12.98 23.28
CA PRO A 119 2.23 -12.34 22.91
C PRO A 119 1.02 -13.16 23.39
N TYR A 120 -0.02 -12.51 23.93
CA TYR A 120 -1.24 -13.16 24.39
C TYR A 120 -2.52 -12.37 24.08
N TYR A 121 -3.64 -13.08 23.99
CA TYR A 121 -4.95 -12.50 23.65
C TYR A 121 -5.78 -12.09 24.89
N ASN A 122 -5.95 -12.99 25.87
CA ASN A 122 -6.80 -12.78 27.03
C ASN A 122 -6.07 -13.07 28.35
N ALA A 123 -6.66 -12.67 29.49
CA ALA A 123 -6.09 -12.90 30.82
C ALA A 123 -5.92 -14.40 31.17
N ARG A 124 -6.77 -15.28 30.62
CA ARG A 124 -6.61 -16.74 30.81
C ARG A 124 -5.32 -17.24 30.17
N SER A 125 -5.01 -16.80 28.95
CA SER A 125 -3.74 -17.12 28.28
C SER A 125 -2.54 -16.62 29.08
N PHE A 126 -2.61 -15.41 29.62
CA PHE A 126 -1.54 -14.87 30.49
C PHE A 126 -1.25 -15.78 31.69
N LYS A 127 -2.29 -16.28 32.37
CA LYS A 127 -2.13 -17.21 33.50
C LYS A 127 -1.46 -18.52 33.08
N ILE A 128 -1.87 -19.09 31.95
CA ILE A 128 -1.30 -20.32 31.41
C ILE A 128 0.19 -20.12 31.06
N ILE A 129 0.52 -19.03 30.38
CA ILE A 129 1.90 -18.66 30.02
C ILE A 129 2.76 -18.52 31.29
N ARG A 130 2.26 -17.84 32.31
CA ARG A 130 3.01 -17.64 33.57
C ARG A 130 3.17 -18.91 34.40
N GLU A 131 2.17 -19.78 34.40
CA GLU A 131 2.28 -21.08 35.06
C GLU A 131 3.33 -21.96 34.38
N ALA A 132 3.32 -22.01 33.04
CA ALA A 132 4.32 -22.71 32.25
C ALA A 132 5.73 -22.13 32.50
N TYR A 133 5.87 -20.80 32.56
CA TYR A 133 7.14 -20.14 32.85
C TYR A 133 7.68 -20.50 34.25
N LYS A 134 6.83 -20.56 35.28
CA LYS A 134 7.23 -21.01 36.62
C LYS A 134 7.75 -22.45 36.60
N LYS A 135 7.01 -23.36 35.96
CA LYS A 135 7.42 -24.76 35.79
C LYS A 135 8.75 -24.88 35.06
N TYR A 136 8.93 -24.06 34.01
CA TYR A 136 10.17 -23.99 33.24
C TYR A 136 11.36 -23.54 34.10
N ILE A 137 11.22 -22.47 34.89
CA ILE A 137 12.30 -22.02 35.79
C ILE A 137 12.66 -23.10 36.82
N THR A 138 11.67 -23.76 37.42
CA THR A 138 11.94 -24.82 38.41
C THR A 138 12.67 -26.01 37.81
N ALA A 139 12.36 -26.37 36.56
CA ALA A 139 12.95 -27.52 35.88
C ALA A 139 14.33 -27.23 35.25
N HIS A 140 14.52 -26.02 34.70
CA HIS A 140 15.71 -25.67 33.91
C HIS A 140 16.64 -24.66 34.60
N GLY A 141 16.26 -24.14 35.76
CA GLY A 141 16.94 -23.00 36.37
C GLY A 141 16.69 -21.70 35.61
N LEU A 142 17.01 -20.56 36.21
CA LEU A 142 16.75 -19.23 35.65
C LEU A 142 17.60 -18.97 34.38
N PRO A 143 17.00 -18.66 33.22
CA PRO A 143 17.75 -18.22 32.03
C PRO A 143 18.32 -16.80 32.11
N ASN A 144 18.20 -16.08 33.24
CA ASN A 144 18.68 -14.70 33.32
C ASN A 144 19.03 -14.19 34.74
N ALA A 145 19.41 -15.08 35.66
CA ALA A 145 19.79 -14.70 37.02
C ALA A 145 21.06 -13.82 37.13
N ALA A 146 21.81 -13.61 36.03
CA ALA A 146 23.08 -12.89 36.05
C ALA A 146 22.97 -11.36 36.17
N MET A 147 21.80 -10.73 35.98
CA MET A 147 21.67 -9.26 36.07
C MET A 147 20.85 -8.71 37.24
N ALA A 148 20.00 -9.51 37.90
CA ALA A 148 19.10 -9.00 38.95
C ALA A 148 19.60 -9.24 40.39
N ALA A 149 20.51 -10.20 40.62
CA ALA A 149 20.95 -10.55 41.96
C ALA A 149 22.03 -9.60 42.55
N ALA A 150 22.53 -8.62 41.78
CA ALA A 150 23.55 -7.66 42.23
C ALA A 150 22.98 -6.32 42.76
N SER A 151 21.65 -6.14 42.82
CA SER A 151 21.06 -4.90 43.33
C SER A 151 19.94 -5.15 44.34
N MET A 152 20.26 -5.87 45.42
CA MET A 152 19.53 -5.74 46.67
C MET A 152 20.28 -4.73 47.55
N GLY A 153 19.91 -3.46 47.43
CA GLY A 153 20.16 -2.40 48.41
C GLY A 153 18.84 -1.67 48.66
N PRO A 154 18.48 -1.34 49.90
CA PRO A 154 17.18 -0.76 50.20
C PRO A 154 17.18 0.75 49.94
N THR A 155 15.97 1.30 49.79
CA THR A 155 15.55 2.70 49.95
C THR A 155 15.24 3.53 48.69
N THR A 156 13.99 4.02 48.71
CA THR A 156 13.54 5.39 48.39
C THR A 156 13.29 5.79 46.92
N THR A 157 12.01 6.08 46.68
CA THR A 157 11.36 7.00 45.72
C THR A 157 12.12 7.42 44.46
N GLN A 158 11.48 7.28 43.29
CA GLN A 158 10.99 8.40 42.47
C GLN A 158 10.34 7.93 41.16
N ASP A 159 9.35 8.73 40.76
CA ASP A 159 8.63 8.75 39.49
C ASP A 159 9.59 9.01 38.31
N THR A 160 9.32 8.45 37.12
CA THR A 160 9.64 9.08 35.82
C THR A 160 9.18 8.20 34.65
N SER A 161 8.20 8.73 33.93
CA SER A 161 7.84 8.40 32.56
C SER A 161 9.06 8.47 31.63
N GLN A 162 9.48 7.35 31.00
CA GLN A 162 10.37 7.40 29.83
C GLN A 162 9.96 6.36 28.78
N ARG A 163 9.40 6.89 27.69
CA ARG A 163 9.13 6.17 26.44
C ARG A 163 10.46 5.73 25.84
N ASN A 164 10.61 4.42 25.62
CA ASN A 164 11.72 3.86 24.85
C ASN A 164 11.64 4.34 23.40
N THR A 165 12.36 5.42 23.09
CA THR A 165 12.66 5.83 21.72
C THR A 165 13.78 4.94 21.20
N ARG A 166 13.46 4.07 20.23
CA ARG A 166 14.47 3.29 19.52
C ARG A 166 15.38 4.24 18.72
N GLN A 167 16.57 4.50 19.23
CA GLN A 167 17.64 5.15 18.48
C GLN A 167 18.15 4.18 17.41
N LYS A 168 17.80 4.43 16.14
CA LYS A 168 18.38 3.73 15.00
C LYS A 168 19.63 4.47 14.55
N ILE A 169 20.79 3.86 14.79
CA ILE A 169 22.11 4.32 14.35
C ILE A 169 22.13 4.37 12.81
N VAL A 170 22.49 5.52 12.24
CA VAL A 170 22.69 5.71 10.79
C VAL A 170 24.19 5.60 10.52
N ILE A 171 24.61 4.49 9.90
CA ILE A 171 25.96 4.37 9.33
C ILE A 171 25.88 4.95 7.92
N LYS A 172 26.45 6.14 7.71
CA LYS A 172 26.71 6.67 6.37
C LYS A 172 28.01 6.04 5.86
N GLN A 173 27.94 5.19 4.85
CA GLN A 173 29.10 4.86 4.02
C GLN A 173 29.04 5.71 2.76
N SER A 174 30.00 6.63 2.65
CA SER A 174 30.38 7.30 1.41
C SER A 174 31.38 6.41 0.66
N VAL A 175 31.13 6.14 -0.61
CA VAL A 175 32.13 5.54 -1.51
C VAL A 175 32.55 6.61 -2.53
N PRO A 176 33.86 6.85 -2.73
CA PRO A 176 34.35 7.86 -3.66
C PRO A 176 34.28 7.35 -5.11
N THR A 177 33.98 8.26 -6.03
CA THR A 177 33.98 8.04 -7.47
C THR A 177 35.41 8.14 -8.02
N THR A 178 35.78 7.23 -8.90
CA THR A 178 36.82 7.42 -9.92
C THR A 178 36.27 6.91 -11.24
#